data_AF-A0A1G4IW82-F1
#
_entry.id   AF-A0A1G4IW82-F1
#
_cell.length_a   1.000
_cell.length_b   1.000
_cell.length_c   1.000
_cell.angle_alpha   90.00
_cell.angle_beta   90.00
_cell.angle_gamma   90.00
#
_symmetry.space_group_name_H-M   'P 1'
#
loop_
_entity.id
_entity.type
_entity.pdbx_description
1 polymer ?
#
loop_
_entity_poly.entity_id
_entity_poly.type
_entity_poly.pdbx_seq_one_letter_code
_entity_poly.pdbx_strand_id
1 'polypeptide(L)'
;MEVVFSPSYNHLDEYFDTRIFTIEREIQRKGLSESLEKLYELIICMIPLRNFDPLFGKGGHCRVKLEKELEREVMEHPELDLEVEPRYLVKSLTKNDIYDSVVLTAKIRLIVLAKTLMAFLDLFDNEFANAFFEFRWILQFMHEARKCQDVAGISVIISSDHERSLSIWCARTLIDETGRFRRTRGVKNRELKINRLDVLEGILVNILDCTSETFMLECIDELDYFMMDRLFTVIGDIERNIAFLKGPVCELEEQKGVYEIALRAQRAHIDSMVRKHILASTFKLPGDVSIVSCMDKILEGLLLYGGVHLPVIDFFYKVMQYYRNQIQNSPGSNSCERPRSHIKLVNEIVADWRQMVDDSDAMNMQCPQTLMKIGDRGIVMIDEVFEESENDHNHDLTLFLSSVKLRAKKRFYGVSKVQGEFSKAQWHVGISWIKFWESCYLDNQRQLPRELAEILHEFNLIKFSQNAGNNGSET
;
A
#
# COMPACT_ATOMS: atom_id res chain seq x y z
N MET A 1 -3.17 -32.16 25.91
CA MET A 1 -2.97 -30.72 25.62
C MET A 1 -2.38 -30.65 24.24
N GLU A 2 -3.22 -30.47 23.22
CA GLU A 2 -2.71 -30.06 21.91
C GLU A 2 -2.14 -28.65 22.10
N VAL A 3 -0.85 -28.49 21.81
CA VAL A 3 -0.25 -27.17 21.69
C VAL A 3 -0.94 -26.54 20.48
N VAL A 4 -1.93 -25.68 20.73
CA VAL A 4 -2.51 -24.86 19.67
C VAL A 4 -1.39 -23.94 19.21
N PHE A 5 -0.81 -24.25 18.06
CA PHE A 5 0.16 -23.38 17.42
C PHE A 5 -0.54 -22.05 17.15
N SER A 6 -0.11 -21.01 17.85
CA SER A 6 -0.60 -19.65 17.63
C SER A 6 0.27 -19.03 16.54
N PRO A 7 -0.31 -18.62 15.40
CA PRO A 7 0.40 -17.87 14.38
C PRO A 7 1.13 -16.67 15.00
N SER A 8 2.40 -16.45 14.65
CA SER A 8 3.24 -15.38 15.17
C SER A 8 4.18 -14.85 14.11
N TYR A 9 4.33 -13.52 14.04
CA TYR A 9 5.26 -12.89 13.12
C TYR A 9 6.71 -13.31 13.37
N ASN A 10 7.08 -13.58 14.63
CA ASN A 10 8.43 -14.00 14.98
C ASN A 10 8.79 -15.38 14.43
N HIS A 11 7.85 -16.34 14.43
CA HIS A 11 8.08 -17.65 13.83
C HIS A 11 8.30 -17.54 12.32
N LEU A 12 7.49 -16.71 11.67
CA LEU A 12 7.62 -16.44 10.24
C LEU A 12 8.94 -15.74 9.89
N ASP A 13 9.38 -14.77 10.71
CA ASP A 13 10.67 -14.08 10.52
C ASP A 13 11.86 -15.04 10.70
N GLU A 14 11.81 -15.92 11.71
CA GLU A 14 12.81 -16.98 11.91
C GLU A 14 12.85 -17.98 10.74
N TYR A 15 11.68 -18.32 10.20
CA TYR A 15 11.56 -19.15 9.00
C TYR A 15 12.24 -18.48 7.80
N PHE A 16 11.98 -17.18 7.57
CA PHE A 16 12.61 -16.41 6.50
C PHE A 16 14.13 -16.36 6.66
N ASP A 17 14.64 -16.06 7.85
CA ASP A 17 16.08 -16.02 8.13
C ASP A 17 16.74 -17.38 7.87
N THR A 18 16.08 -18.47 8.26
CA THR A 18 16.56 -19.83 8.01
C THR A 18 16.64 -20.14 6.52
N ARG A 19 15.64 -19.70 5.73
CA ARG A 19 15.62 -19.89 4.27
C ARG A 19 16.72 -19.08 3.59
N ILE A 20 16.88 -17.81 3.98
CA ILE A 20 17.96 -16.93 3.49
C ILE A 20 19.34 -17.53 3.78
N PHE A 21 19.57 -17.97 5.02
CA PHE A 21 20.84 -18.59 5.42
C PHE A 21 21.14 -19.86 4.63
N THR A 22 20.11 -20.66 4.32
CA THR A 22 20.26 -21.86 3.49
C THR A 22 20.68 -21.50 2.07
N ILE A 23 20.04 -20.51 1.46
CA ILE A 23 20.38 -20.03 0.11
C ILE A 23 21.80 -19.46 0.08
N GLU A 24 22.21 -18.70 1.09
CA GLU A 24 23.57 -18.16 1.19
C GLU A 24 24.62 -19.27 1.10
N ARG A 25 24.43 -20.36 1.87
CA ARG A 25 25.33 -21.52 1.85
C ARG A 25 25.32 -22.26 0.52
N GLU A 26 24.18 -22.29 -0.17
CA GLU A 26 24.06 -22.93 -1.49
C GLU A 26 24.76 -22.13 -2.58
N ILE A 27 24.57 -20.81 -2.63
CA ILE A 27 25.30 -19.91 -3.54
C ILE A 27 26.81 -20.10 -3.34
N GLN A 28 27.27 -20.26 -2.11
CA GLN A 28 28.68 -20.52 -1.82
C GLN A 28 29.18 -21.87 -2.35
N ARG A 29 28.34 -22.91 -2.39
CA ARG A 29 28.74 -24.31 -2.64
C ARG A 29 28.41 -24.86 -4.03
N LYS A 30 27.23 -24.55 -4.59
CA LYS A 30 26.61 -25.29 -5.70
C LYS A 30 26.35 -24.47 -6.98
N GLY A 31 26.44 -23.14 -6.92
CA GLY A 31 26.20 -22.25 -8.07
C GLY A 31 24.77 -21.69 -8.13
N LEU A 32 24.48 -20.94 -9.20
CA LEU A 32 23.27 -20.11 -9.31
C LEU A 32 21.97 -20.86 -9.62
N SER A 33 21.98 -21.86 -10.50
CA SER A 33 20.75 -22.45 -11.06
C SER A 33 19.77 -22.98 -9.99
N GLU A 34 20.24 -23.80 -9.03
CA GLU A 34 19.41 -24.29 -7.91
C GLU A 34 19.03 -23.18 -6.90
N SER A 35 19.86 -22.14 -6.78
CA SER A 35 19.67 -21.05 -5.82
C SER A 35 18.69 -20.00 -6.34
N LEU A 36 18.62 -19.82 -7.67
CA LEU A 36 17.82 -18.80 -8.33
C LEU A 36 16.32 -19.07 -8.21
N GLU A 37 15.90 -20.34 -8.33
CA GLU A 37 14.49 -20.72 -8.09
C GLU A 37 14.05 -20.39 -6.66
N LYS A 38 14.87 -20.75 -5.67
CA LYS A 38 14.57 -20.46 -4.25
C LYS A 38 14.55 -18.97 -3.97
N LEU A 39 15.50 -18.21 -4.54
CA LEU A 39 15.52 -16.75 -4.43
C LEU A 39 14.25 -16.15 -5.04
N TYR A 40 13.86 -16.61 -6.22
CA TYR A 40 12.65 -16.18 -6.89
C TYR A 40 11.42 -16.45 -6.03
N GLU A 41 11.28 -17.65 -5.45
CA GLU A 41 10.18 -17.97 -4.52
C GLU A 41 10.12 -16.98 -3.35
N LEU A 42 11.26 -16.69 -2.70
CA LEU A 42 11.32 -15.73 -1.59
C LEU A 42 10.91 -14.30 -2.02
N ILE A 43 11.30 -13.89 -3.24
CA ILE A 43 10.91 -12.58 -3.81
C ILE A 43 9.40 -12.55 -4.07
N ILE A 44 8.84 -13.60 -4.67
CA ILE A 44 7.40 -13.71 -4.94
C ILE A 44 6.59 -13.76 -3.63
N CYS A 45 7.08 -14.41 -2.58
CA CYS A 45 6.46 -14.39 -1.25
C CYS A 45 6.55 -13.02 -0.54
N MET A 46 7.17 -12.01 -1.16
CA MET A 46 7.26 -10.64 -0.64
C MET A 46 7.92 -10.52 0.74
N ILE A 47 8.92 -11.36 1.00
CA ILE A 47 9.68 -11.35 2.26
C ILE A 47 10.26 -9.95 2.52
N PRO A 48 10.33 -9.49 3.79
CA PRO A 48 10.84 -8.17 4.09
C PRO A 48 12.28 -7.97 3.60
N LEU A 49 12.58 -6.80 3.03
CA LEU A 49 13.89 -6.53 2.43
C LEU A 49 15.05 -6.73 3.41
N ARG A 50 14.86 -6.41 4.70
CA ARG A 50 15.89 -6.59 5.74
C ARG A 50 16.41 -8.04 5.83
N ASN A 51 15.56 -9.03 5.57
CA ASN A 51 15.96 -10.43 5.64
C ASN A 51 16.93 -10.77 4.49
N PHE A 52 16.95 -9.99 3.41
CA PHE A 52 17.92 -10.16 2.31
C PHE A 52 19.25 -9.45 2.54
N ASP A 53 19.43 -8.68 3.62
CA ASP A 53 20.69 -7.99 3.95
C ASP A 53 21.93 -8.91 3.90
N PRO A 54 21.89 -10.16 4.42
CA PRO A 54 23.03 -11.08 4.33
C PRO A 54 23.41 -11.45 2.88
N LEU A 55 22.45 -11.48 1.97
CA LEU A 55 22.66 -11.87 0.57
C LEU A 55 23.03 -10.69 -0.31
N PHE A 56 22.35 -9.55 -0.16
CA PHE A 56 22.41 -8.41 -1.08
C PHE A 56 23.11 -7.17 -0.49
N GLY A 57 23.60 -7.26 0.76
CA GLY A 57 24.38 -6.20 1.39
C GLY A 57 25.50 -5.69 0.48
N LYS A 58 25.61 -4.36 0.36
CA LYS A 58 26.58 -3.70 -0.54
C LYS A 58 28.01 -4.12 -0.20
N GLY A 59 28.72 -4.63 -1.21
CA GLY A 59 30.09 -5.13 -1.05
C GLY A 59 30.20 -6.51 -0.38
N GLY A 60 29.08 -7.19 -0.11
CA GLY A 60 29.05 -8.55 0.38
C GLY A 60 29.59 -9.55 -0.64
N HIS A 61 30.38 -10.52 -0.19
CA HIS A 61 30.94 -11.56 -1.06
C HIS A 61 29.86 -12.37 -1.78
N CYS A 62 28.75 -12.67 -1.08
CA CYS A 62 27.62 -13.42 -1.62
C CYS A 62 26.96 -12.67 -2.79
N ARG A 63 26.73 -11.36 -2.66
CA ARG A 63 26.20 -10.51 -3.73
C ARG A 63 27.09 -10.50 -4.97
N VAL A 64 28.38 -10.23 -4.80
CA VAL A 64 29.33 -10.16 -5.94
C VAL A 64 29.39 -11.51 -6.66
N LYS A 65 29.33 -12.61 -5.92
CA LYS A 65 29.28 -13.94 -6.52
C LYS A 65 27.98 -14.12 -7.30
N LEU A 66 26.84 -13.78 -6.71
CA LEU A 66 25.53 -13.91 -7.35
C LEU A 66 25.44 -13.09 -8.66
N GLU A 67 25.85 -11.83 -8.63
CA GLU A 67 25.84 -10.94 -9.81
C GLU A 67 26.72 -11.51 -10.94
N LYS A 68 27.92 -11.99 -10.62
CA LYS A 68 28.83 -12.63 -11.60
C LYS A 68 28.25 -13.92 -12.18
N GLU A 69 27.63 -14.73 -11.34
CA GLU A 69 27.03 -15.99 -11.79
C GLU A 69 25.82 -15.70 -12.68
N LEU A 70 25.03 -14.67 -12.36
CA LEU A 70 23.89 -14.23 -13.15
C LEU A 70 24.33 -13.68 -14.51
N GLU A 71 25.36 -12.83 -14.50
CA GLU A 71 25.98 -12.32 -15.73
C GLU A 71 26.47 -13.46 -16.61
N ARG A 72 27.18 -14.44 -16.04
CA ARG A 72 27.64 -15.62 -16.79
C ARG A 72 26.48 -16.43 -17.36
N GLU A 73 25.45 -16.73 -16.57
CA GLU A 73 24.28 -17.51 -17.02
C GLU A 73 23.56 -16.81 -18.19
N VAL A 74 23.39 -15.49 -18.13
CA VAL A 74 22.80 -14.70 -19.23
C VAL A 74 23.72 -14.71 -20.45
N MET A 75 25.04 -14.57 -20.26
CA MET A 75 26.03 -14.57 -21.35
C MET A 75 26.21 -15.94 -22.03
N GLU A 76 25.89 -17.05 -21.34
CA GLU A 76 25.84 -18.40 -21.93
C GLU A 76 24.68 -18.57 -22.92
N HIS A 77 23.72 -17.64 -22.90
CA HIS A 77 22.56 -17.64 -23.78
C HIS A 77 22.42 -16.29 -24.53
N PRO A 78 23.34 -15.96 -25.45
CA PRO A 78 23.36 -14.67 -26.15
C PRO A 78 22.11 -14.41 -27.00
N GLU A 79 21.35 -15.45 -27.35
CA GLU A 79 20.03 -15.33 -27.99
C GLU A 79 18.94 -14.77 -27.07
N LEU A 80 19.15 -14.82 -25.74
CA LEU A 80 18.26 -14.26 -24.72
C LEU A 80 18.69 -12.83 -24.42
N ASP A 81 18.57 -11.97 -25.43
CA ASP A 81 18.82 -10.54 -25.21
C ASP A 81 17.72 -9.96 -24.32
N LEU A 82 18.08 -9.73 -23.06
CA LEU A 82 17.20 -9.22 -22.02
C LEU A 82 16.99 -7.70 -22.12
N GLU A 83 17.69 -7.01 -23.03
CA GLU A 83 17.54 -5.57 -23.25
C GLU A 83 16.48 -5.25 -24.32
N VAL A 84 16.11 -6.22 -25.15
CA VAL A 84 15.09 -6.01 -26.19
C VAL A 84 13.68 -5.93 -25.63
N GLU A 85 12.77 -5.35 -26.41
CA GLU A 85 11.35 -5.31 -26.07
C GLU A 85 10.75 -6.73 -25.92
N PRO A 86 9.91 -6.98 -24.90
CA PRO A 86 9.43 -8.32 -24.56
C PRO A 86 8.77 -9.05 -25.73
N ARG A 87 7.98 -8.32 -26.52
CA ARG A 87 7.27 -8.85 -27.70
C ARG A 87 8.22 -9.41 -28.76
N TYR A 88 9.36 -8.77 -28.96
CA TYR A 88 10.36 -9.22 -29.93
C TYR A 88 11.09 -10.47 -29.43
N LEU A 89 11.41 -10.52 -28.14
CA LEU A 89 12.04 -11.69 -27.51
C LEU A 89 11.11 -12.91 -27.56
N VAL A 90 9.84 -12.76 -27.19
CA VAL A 90 8.87 -13.88 -27.29
C VAL A 90 8.77 -14.38 -28.72
N LYS A 91 8.72 -13.48 -29.70
CA LYS A 91 8.70 -13.85 -31.12
C LYS A 91 9.98 -14.54 -31.57
N SER A 92 11.16 -14.15 -31.10
CA SER A 92 12.40 -14.81 -31.51
C SER A 92 12.51 -16.22 -30.94
N LEU A 93 12.04 -16.43 -29.71
CA LEU A 93 12.03 -17.73 -29.02
C LEU A 93 11.04 -18.73 -29.61
N THR A 94 9.87 -18.25 -30.04
CA THR A 94 8.77 -19.09 -30.54
C THR A 94 8.77 -19.28 -32.06
N LYS A 95 9.69 -18.61 -32.78
CA LYS A 95 9.73 -18.67 -34.24
C LYS A 95 10.37 -19.97 -34.70
N ASN A 96 9.72 -20.64 -35.65
CA ASN A 96 10.23 -21.79 -36.42
C ASN A 96 10.56 -23.06 -35.61
N ASP A 97 9.94 -23.27 -34.45
CA ASP A 97 10.16 -24.47 -33.61
C ASP A 97 11.66 -24.79 -33.41
N ILE A 98 12.48 -23.75 -33.24
CA ILE A 98 13.94 -23.86 -33.14
C ILE A 98 14.33 -24.71 -31.92
N TYR A 99 13.50 -24.68 -30.89
CA TYR A 99 13.73 -25.37 -29.63
C TYR A 99 12.65 -26.43 -29.42
N ASP A 100 13.04 -27.56 -28.82
CA ASP A 100 12.06 -28.45 -28.23
C ASP A 100 11.35 -27.78 -27.03
N SER A 101 10.22 -28.34 -26.62
CA SER A 101 9.39 -27.77 -25.56
C SER A 101 10.09 -27.69 -24.20
N VAL A 102 11.04 -28.59 -23.92
CA VAL A 102 11.77 -28.64 -22.65
C VAL A 102 12.78 -27.51 -22.59
N VAL A 103 13.56 -27.32 -23.65
CA VAL A 103 14.54 -26.24 -23.79
C VAL A 103 13.85 -24.88 -23.80
N LEU A 104 12.75 -24.74 -24.55
CA LEU A 104 11.97 -23.51 -24.58
C LEU A 104 11.42 -23.15 -23.18
N THR A 105 10.92 -24.16 -22.45
CA THR A 105 10.45 -23.99 -21.07
C THR A 105 11.57 -23.52 -20.14
N ALA A 106 12.75 -24.14 -20.23
CA ALA A 106 13.90 -23.78 -19.41
C ALA A 106 14.36 -22.34 -19.69
N LYS A 107 14.42 -21.93 -20.97
CA LYS A 107 14.79 -20.57 -21.37
C LYS A 107 13.81 -19.52 -20.86
N ILE A 108 12.51 -19.78 -20.98
CA ILE A 108 11.47 -18.85 -20.50
C ILE A 108 11.52 -18.71 -18.99
N ARG A 109 11.73 -19.82 -18.26
CA ARG A 109 11.95 -19.77 -16.81
C ARG A 109 13.17 -18.94 -16.47
N LEU A 110 14.29 -19.18 -17.14
CA LEU A 110 15.52 -18.42 -16.91
C LEU A 110 15.31 -16.92 -17.12
N ILE A 111 14.62 -16.50 -18.20
CA ILE A 111 14.31 -15.08 -18.45
C ILE A 111 13.56 -14.47 -17.27
N VAL A 112 12.46 -15.10 -16.83
CA VAL A 112 11.62 -14.55 -15.76
C VAL A 112 12.40 -14.49 -14.44
N LEU A 113 13.11 -15.56 -14.09
CA LEU A 113 13.88 -15.64 -12.85
C LEU A 113 15.04 -14.62 -12.83
N ALA A 114 15.82 -14.55 -13.91
CA ALA A 114 16.96 -13.64 -14.03
C ALA A 114 16.51 -12.19 -13.98
N LYS A 115 15.49 -11.82 -14.77
CA LYS A 115 14.95 -10.44 -14.77
C LYS A 115 14.33 -10.07 -13.43
N THR A 116 13.63 -11.00 -12.76
CA THR A 116 13.07 -10.75 -11.43
C THR A 116 14.18 -10.46 -10.43
N LEU A 117 15.28 -11.22 -10.46
CA LEU A 117 16.42 -10.99 -9.58
C LEU A 117 17.09 -9.63 -9.87
N MET A 118 17.29 -9.27 -11.15
CA MET A 118 17.83 -7.95 -11.53
C MET A 118 16.95 -6.81 -11.00
N ALA A 119 15.64 -6.86 -11.26
CA ALA A 119 14.67 -5.88 -10.78
C ALA A 119 14.68 -5.77 -9.24
N PHE A 120 14.84 -6.90 -8.56
CA PHE A 120 14.88 -6.94 -7.10
C PHE A 120 16.18 -6.37 -6.53
N LEU A 121 17.33 -6.59 -7.19
CA LEU A 121 18.59 -5.96 -6.81
C LEU A 121 18.52 -4.43 -6.95
N ASP A 122 17.94 -3.92 -8.04
CA ASP A 122 17.71 -2.48 -8.22
C ASP A 122 16.81 -1.92 -7.12
N LEU A 123 15.73 -2.63 -6.78
CA LEU A 123 14.84 -2.27 -5.68
C LEU A 123 15.61 -2.22 -4.35
N PHE A 124 16.43 -3.23 -4.06
CA PHE A 124 17.22 -3.33 -2.85
C PHE A 124 18.25 -2.20 -2.73
N ASP A 125 18.87 -1.81 -3.85
CA ASP A 125 19.77 -0.66 -3.93
C ASP A 125 19.05 0.69 -3.89
N ASN A 126 17.72 0.65 -3.91
CA ASN A 126 16.81 1.78 -3.97
C ASN A 126 16.88 2.58 -5.28
N GLU A 127 17.21 1.90 -6.37
CA GLU A 127 17.08 2.38 -7.74
C GLU A 127 15.66 2.10 -8.26
N PHE A 128 14.67 2.68 -7.58
CA PHE A 128 13.26 2.32 -7.77
C PHE A 128 12.75 2.58 -9.20
N ALA A 129 13.27 3.59 -9.90
CA ALA A 129 12.95 3.82 -11.30
C ALA A 129 13.37 2.64 -12.20
N ASN A 130 14.58 2.11 -12.03
CA ASN A 130 15.09 0.98 -12.81
C ASN A 130 14.29 -0.28 -12.48
N ALA A 131 14.13 -0.57 -11.18
CA ALA A 131 13.33 -1.69 -10.69
C ALA A 131 11.90 -1.67 -11.26
N PHE A 132 11.25 -0.50 -11.29
CA PHE A 132 9.90 -0.34 -11.87
C PHE A 132 9.87 -0.74 -13.34
N PHE A 133 10.83 -0.28 -14.15
CA PHE A 133 10.88 -0.62 -15.58
C PHE A 133 11.13 -2.11 -15.79
N GLU A 134 12.00 -2.72 -14.99
CA GLU A 134 12.28 -4.16 -15.07
C GLU A 134 11.06 -5.00 -14.65
N PHE A 135 10.40 -4.68 -13.54
CA PHE A 135 9.16 -5.38 -13.16
C PHE A 135 8.06 -5.23 -14.22
N ARG A 136 7.90 -4.03 -14.79
CA ARG A 136 6.97 -3.79 -15.89
C ARG A 136 7.34 -4.62 -17.12
N TRP A 137 8.62 -4.70 -17.46
CA TRP A 137 9.11 -5.49 -18.59
C TRP A 137 8.74 -6.97 -18.41
N ILE A 138 8.90 -7.52 -17.20
CA ILE A 138 8.56 -8.92 -16.89
C ILE A 138 7.06 -9.17 -17.07
N LEU A 139 6.20 -8.29 -16.57
CA LEU A 139 4.75 -8.41 -16.73
C LEU A 139 4.34 -8.36 -18.21
N GLN A 140 4.96 -7.46 -19.00
CA GLN A 140 4.75 -7.40 -20.44
C GLN A 140 5.23 -8.67 -21.15
N PHE A 141 6.37 -9.23 -20.73
CA PHE A 141 6.88 -10.50 -21.24
C PHE A 141 5.92 -11.65 -20.98
N MET A 142 5.42 -11.79 -19.74
CA MET A 142 4.44 -12.81 -19.38
C MET A 142 3.16 -12.68 -20.21
N HIS A 143 2.66 -11.46 -20.38
CA HIS A 143 1.47 -11.18 -21.20
C HIS A 143 1.66 -11.56 -22.67
N GLU A 144 2.80 -11.18 -23.29
CA GLU A 144 3.10 -11.54 -24.67
C GLU A 144 3.33 -13.05 -24.84
N ALA A 145 4.01 -13.70 -23.88
CA ALA A 145 4.23 -15.15 -23.89
C ALA A 145 2.90 -15.91 -23.89
N ARG A 146 1.92 -15.50 -23.07
CA ARG A 146 0.59 -16.15 -23.04
C ARG A 146 -0.15 -16.17 -24.39
N LYS A 147 0.19 -15.28 -25.32
CA LYS A 147 -0.42 -15.24 -26.67
C LYS A 147 0.08 -16.35 -27.58
N CYS A 148 1.20 -16.99 -27.24
CA CYS A 148 1.84 -18.04 -28.02
C CYS A 148 1.48 -19.41 -27.43
N GLN A 149 0.87 -20.29 -28.23
CA GLN A 149 0.36 -21.59 -27.75
C GLN A 149 1.46 -22.49 -27.17
N ASP A 150 2.67 -22.46 -27.73
CA ASP A 150 3.79 -23.32 -27.33
C ASP A 150 4.33 -23.02 -25.92
N VAL A 151 4.04 -21.83 -25.40
CA VAL A 151 4.57 -21.32 -24.12
C VAL A 151 3.47 -20.93 -23.13
N ALA A 152 2.22 -20.87 -23.59
CA ALA A 152 1.06 -20.55 -22.80
C ALA A 152 0.79 -21.57 -21.67
N GLY A 153 1.36 -22.76 -21.72
CA GLY A 153 1.24 -23.78 -20.66
C GLY A 153 2.32 -23.73 -19.58
N ILE A 154 3.32 -22.84 -19.70
CA ILE A 154 4.46 -22.82 -18.77
C ILE A 154 4.00 -22.26 -17.41
N SER A 155 4.26 -23.01 -16.33
CA SER A 155 3.81 -22.69 -14.97
C SER A 155 4.14 -21.26 -14.52
N VAL A 156 5.35 -20.77 -14.77
CA VAL A 156 5.75 -19.41 -14.38
C VAL A 156 4.99 -18.32 -15.14
N ILE A 157 4.48 -18.62 -16.34
CA ILE A 157 3.76 -17.68 -17.22
C ILE A 157 2.26 -17.61 -16.90
N ILE A 158 1.67 -18.73 -16.49
CA ILE A 158 0.23 -18.82 -16.16
C ILE A 158 -0.09 -18.59 -14.68
N SER A 159 0.94 -18.59 -13.81
CA SER A 159 0.73 -18.44 -12.38
C SER A 159 0.23 -17.03 -12.05
N SER A 160 -1.05 -16.93 -11.67
CA SER A 160 -1.65 -15.69 -11.16
C SER A 160 -0.94 -15.18 -9.91
N ASP A 161 -0.41 -16.06 -9.06
CA ASP A 161 0.29 -15.65 -7.83
C ASP A 161 1.62 -14.95 -8.15
N HIS A 162 2.35 -15.45 -9.16
CA HIS A 162 3.58 -14.80 -9.62
C HIS A 162 3.27 -13.43 -10.23
N GLU A 163 2.29 -13.38 -11.13
CA GLU A 163 1.89 -12.13 -11.79
C GLU A 163 1.38 -11.09 -10.79
N ARG A 164 0.58 -11.51 -9.81
CA ARG A 164 0.12 -10.64 -8.71
C ARG A 164 1.29 -10.09 -7.92
N SER A 165 2.23 -10.94 -7.51
CA SER A 165 3.38 -10.53 -6.69
C SER A 165 4.33 -9.60 -7.44
N LEU A 166 4.59 -9.87 -8.72
CA LEU A 166 5.38 -8.98 -9.59
C LEU A 166 4.65 -7.65 -9.83
N SER A 167 3.32 -7.66 -9.97
CA SER A 167 2.50 -6.45 -10.07
C SER A 167 2.56 -5.62 -8.79
N ILE A 168 2.55 -6.27 -7.61
CA ILE A 168 2.73 -5.62 -6.32
C ILE A 168 4.12 -4.96 -6.24
N TRP A 169 5.20 -5.67 -6.60
CA TRP A 169 6.55 -5.09 -6.63
C TRP A 169 6.67 -3.91 -7.62
N CYS A 170 6.03 -4.02 -8.79
CA CYS A 170 5.93 -2.96 -9.77
C CYS A 170 5.22 -1.71 -9.20
N ALA A 171 4.10 -1.89 -8.49
CA ALA A 171 3.43 -0.78 -7.83
C ALA A 171 4.28 -0.12 -6.74
N ARG A 172 4.91 -0.93 -5.87
CA ARG A 172 5.74 -0.42 -4.76
C ARG A 172 6.90 0.42 -5.26
N THR A 173 7.65 -0.08 -6.24
CA THR A 173 8.77 0.65 -6.86
C THR A 173 8.33 1.98 -7.47
N LEU A 174 7.20 2.01 -8.18
CA LEU A 174 6.65 3.26 -8.71
C LEU A 174 6.27 4.25 -7.60
N ILE A 175 5.60 3.78 -6.55
CA ILE A 175 5.16 4.61 -5.41
C ILE A 175 6.39 5.18 -4.67
N ASP A 176 7.39 4.37 -4.40
CA ASP A 176 8.61 4.76 -3.69
C ASP A 176 9.47 5.75 -4.49
N GLU A 177 9.55 5.56 -5.82
CA GLU A 177 10.22 6.50 -6.71
C GLU A 177 9.55 7.88 -6.66
N THR A 178 8.22 7.93 -6.71
CA THR A 178 7.51 9.21 -6.53
C THR A 178 7.77 9.82 -5.15
N GLY A 179 8.00 8.99 -4.13
CA GLY A 179 8.39 9.37 -2.78
C GLY A 179 9.76 10.06 -2.72
N ARG A 180 10.76 9.56 -3.46
CA ARG A 180 12.17 10.00 -3.41
C ARG A 180 12.51 11.26 -4.18
N PHE A 181 11.86 11.53 -5.31
CA PHE A 181 11.97 12.81 -6.02
C PHE A 181 11.74 14.06 -5.13
N ARG A 182 11.20 13.85 -3.92
CA ARG A 182 10.91 14.87 -2.91
C ARG A 182 12.04 15.16 -1.92
N ARG A 183 13.00 14.25 -1.70
CA ARG A 183 14.06 14.43 -0.67
C ARG A 183 15.35 15.08 -1.21
N THR A 184 15.61 14.93 -2.50
CA THR A 184 16.81 15.48 -3.16
C THR A 184 16.40 16.53 -4.19
N ARG A 185 16.10 17.76 -3.72
CA ARG A 185 16.17 18.95 -4.59
C ARG A 185 17.62 19.09 -5.08
N GLY A 186 18.00 18.41 -6.16
CA GLY A 186 19.34 18.59 -6.72
C GLY A 186 19.91 17.55 -7.69
N VAL A 187 19.27 16.41 -7.99
CA VAL A 187 19.90 15.42 -8.88
C VAL A 187 19.02 15.03 -10.06
N LYS A 188 19.38 15.63 -11.20
CA LYS A 188 19.19 15.23 -12.61
C LYS A 188 17.86 14.56 -13.01
N ASN A 189 17.07 15.36 -13.75
CA ASN A 189 16.02 15.00 -14.71
C ASN A 189 16.20 13.64 -15.43
N ARG A 190 15.76 12.55 -14.80
CA ARG A 190 15.06 11.48 -15.50
C ARG A 190 13.60 11.53 -15.05
N GLU A 191 12.88 12.56 -15.48
CA GLU A 191 11.43 12.54 -15.33
C GLU A 191 10.90 11.29 -16.03
N LEU A 192 10.30 10.38 -15.26
CA LEU A 192 9.49 9.30 -15.81
C LEU A 192 8.38 9.94 -16.66
N LYS A 193 8.58 10.00 -17.98
CA LYS A 193 7.61 10.48 -18.98
C LYS A 193 6.49 9.44 -19.15
N ILE A 194 5.81 9.10 -18.07
CA ILE A 194 4.79 8.06 -18.04
C ILE A 194 3.58 8.64 -17.33
N ASN A 195 2.38 8.38 -17.89
CA ASN A 195 1.15 8.68 -17.19
C ASN A 195 1.02 7.74 -15.98
N ARG A 196 1.39 8.26 -14.81
CA ARG A 196 1.42 7.49 -13.55
C ARG A 196 0.02 7.03 -13.14
N LEU A 197 -1.01 7.79 -13.48
CA LEU A 197 -2.39 7.43 -13.17
C LEU A 197 -2.79 6.16 -13.92
N ASP A 198 -2.71 6.17 -15.25
CA ASP A 198 -3.07 5.02 -16.09
C ASP A 198 -2.26 3.77 -15.73
N VAL A 199 -0.98 3.95 -15.37
CA VAL A 199 -0.13 2.82 -14.96
C VAL A 199 -0.57 2.25 -13.61
N LEU A 200 -0.86 3.09 -12.61
CA LEU A 200 -1.33 2.61 -11.31
C LEU A 200 -2.70 1.94 -11.42
N GLU A 201 -3.61 2.48 -12.23
CA GLU A 201 -4.90 1.87 -12.51
C GLU A 201 -4.74 0.52 -13.22
N GLY A 202 -3.88 0.46 -14.25
CA GLY A 202 -3.61 -0.79 -14.96
C GLY A 202 -2.98 -1.87 -14.05
N ILE A 203 -2.03 -1.49 -13.19
CA ILE A 203 -1.44 -2.40 -12.21
C ILE A 203 -2.50 -2.85 -11.18
N LEU A 204 -3.35 -1.94 -10.69
CA LEU A 204 -4.41 -2.28 -9.75
C LEU A 204 -5.39 -3.30 -10.34
N VAL A 205 -5.85 -3.07 -11.58
CA VAL A 205 -6.71 -4.02 -12.30
C VAL A 205 -6.02 -5.37 -12.41
N ASN A 206 -4.75 -5.41 -12.82
CA ASN A 206 -4.01 -6.66 -12.93
C ASN A 206 -3.90 -7.42 -11.61
N ILE A 207 -3.63 -6.71 -10.49
CA ILE A 207 -3.59 -7.32 -9.16
C ILE A 207 -4.95 -7.94 -8.81
N LEU A 208 -6.05 -7.23 -9.07
CA LEU A 208 -7.39 -7.69 -8.77
C LEU A 208 -7.79 -8.89 -9.66
N ASP A 209 -7.50 -8.85 -10.95
CA ASP A 209 -7.75 -9.95 -11.90
C ASP A 209 -6.96 -11.22 -11.52
N CYS A 210 -5.76 -11.06 -10.96
CA CYS A 210 -4.95 -12.15 -10.43
C CYS A 210 -5.29 -12.56 -8.99
N THR A 211 -6.29 -11.94 -8.36
CA THR A 211 -6.76 -12.29 -7.01
C THR A 211 -8.06 -13.07 -7.12
N SER A 212 -7.99 -14.39 -7.10
CA SER A 212 -9.18 -15.24 -7.12
C SER A 212 -9.92 -15.17 -5.77
N GLU A 213 -11.24 -15.39 -5.81
CA GLU A 213 -12.05 -15.52 -4.58
C GLU A 213 -11.54 -16.64 -3.67
N THR A 214 -11.02 -17.73 -4.27
CA THR A 214 -10.42 -18.87 -3.56
C THR A 214 -9.18 -18.47 -2.75
N PHE A 215 -8.30 -17.62 -3.31
CA PHE A 215 -7.11 -17.13 -2.60
C PHE A 215 -7.45 -16.39 -1.31
N MET A 216 -8.60 -15.68 -1.26
CA MET A 216 -9.00 -14.94 -0.07
C MET A 216 -9.74 -15.78 0.99
N LEU A 217 -10.31 -16.92 0.60
CA LEU A 217 -11.13 -17.77 1.48
C LEU A 217 -10.32 -18.89 2.16
N GLU A 218 -9.07 -19.11 1.75
CA GLU A 218 -8.22 -20.24 2.19
C GLU A 218 -6.97 -19.78 2.97
N CYS A 219 -7.02 -18.65 3.70
CA CYS A 219 -5.90 -18.25 4.56
C CYS A 219 -5.74 -19.23 5.73
N ILE A 220 -4.78 -20.15 5.62
CA ILE A 220 -4.61 -21.26 6.56
C ILE A 220 -3.38 -21.06 7.45
N ASP A 221 -2.28 -20.54 6.90
CA ASP A 221 -0.99 -20.46 7.59
C ASP A 221 -0.45 -19.02 7.78
N GLU A 222 0.67 -18.88 8.50
CA GLU A 222 1.31 -17.59 8.77
C GLU A 222 1.74 -16.85 7.48
N LEU A 223 2.15 -17.59 6.45
CA LEU A 223 2.61 -17.03 5.19
C LEU A 223 1.44 -16.44 4.40
N ASP A 224 0.29 -17.11 4.39
CA ASP A 224 -0.94 -16.60 3.75
C ASP A 224 -1.38 -15.27 4.37
N TYR A 225 -1.44 -15.21 5.72
CA TYR A 225 -1.78 -13.98 6.44
C TYR A 225 -0.80 -12.85 6.11
N PHE A 226 0.50 -13.16 6.08
CA PHE A 226 1.53 -12.21 5.70
C PHE A 226 1.36 -11.72 4.25
N MET A 227 1.12 -12.61 3.29
CA MET A 227 0.93 -12.22 1.88
C MET A 227 -0.32 -11.37 1.70
N MET A 228 -1.42 -11.69 2.40
CA MET A 228 -2.66 -10.92 2.37
C MET A 228 -2.50 -9.52 2.95
N ASP A 229 -1.78 -9.40 4.08
CA ASP A 229 -1.38 -8.10 4.61
C ASP A 229 -0.59 -7.29 3.58
N ARG A 230 0.42 -7.89 2.94
CA ARG A 230 1.23 -7.19 1.92
C ARG A 230 0.39 -6.75 0.73
N LEU A 231 -0.48 -7.62 0.23
CA LEU A 231 -1.41 -7.32 -0.86
C LEU A 231 -2.27 -6.10 -0.53
N PHE A 232 -2.99 -6.13 0.60
CA PHE A 232 -3.90 -5.04 0.95
C PHE A 232 -3.19 -3.76 1.33
N THR A 233 -2.01 -3.84 1.95
CA THR A 233 -1.18 -2.66 2.22
C THR A 233 -0.83 -1.94 0.92
N VAL A 234 -0.39 -2.67 -0.10
CA VAL A 234 0.00 -2.07 -1.38
C VAL A 234 -1.20 -1.57 -2.16
N ILE A 235 -2.33 -2.29 -2.18
CA ILE A 235 -3.56 -1.79 -2.80
C ILE A 235 -3.98 -0.47 -2.13
N GLY A 236 -3.94 -0.38 -0.79
CA GLY A 236 -4.22 0.87 -0.07
C GLY A 236 -3.31 2.02 -0.49
N ASP A 237 -2.01 1.76 -0.65
CA ASP A 237 -1.06 2.78 -1.13
C ASP A 237 -1.27 3.15 -2.61
N ILE A 238 -1.70 2.22 -3.48
CA ILE A 238 -2.09 2.54 -4.86
C ILE A 238 -3.29 3.48 -4.87
N GLU A 239 -4.37 3.12 -4.15
CA GLU A 239 -5.60 3.90 -4.04
C GLU A 239 -5.32 5.32 -3.53
N ARG A 240 -4.46 5.44 -2.51
CA ARG A 240 -3.97 6.73 -2.02
C ARG A 240 -3.36 7.58 -3.14
N ASN A 241 -2.50 7.01 -3.98
CA ASN A 241 -1.85 7.76 -5.05
C ASN A 241 -2.83 8.11 -6.17
N ILE A 242 -3.75 7.21 -6.55
CA ILE A 242 -4.81 7.49 -7.52
C ILE A 242 -5.70 8.63 -7.02
N ALA A 243 -6.08 8.63 -5.74
CA ALA A 243 -6.91 9.67 -5.12
C ALA A 243 -6.35 11.09 -5.31
N PHE A 244 -5.02 11.24 -5.24
CA PHE A 244 -4.36 12.52 -5.46
C PHE A 244 -4.09 12.84 -6.93
N LEU A 245 -3.83 11.83 -7.76
CA LEU A 245 -3.60 12.03 -9.19
C LEU A 245 -4.88 12.42 -9.94
N LYS A 246 -6.04 11.90 -9.52
CA LYS A 246 -7.37 12.31 -10.01
C LYS A 246 -7.93 13.54 -9.30
N GLY A 247 -7.44 13.83 -8.11
CA GLY A 247 -7.90 14.91 -7.25
C GLY A 247 -7.77 16.29 -7.90
N PRO A 248 -8.72 17.22 -7.68
CA PRO A 248 -8.63 18.55 -8.24
C PRO A 248 -7.50 19.36 -7.59
N VAL A 249 -6.87 20.21 -8.42
CA VAL A 249 -5.83 21.14 -8.00
C VAL A 249 -6.47 22.40 -7.42
N CYS A 250 -6.02 22.79 -6.23
CA CYS A 250 -6.47 23.96 -5.49
C CYS A 250 -5.32 24.95 -5.28
N GLU A 251 -5.61 26.24 -5.42
CA GLU A 251 -4.68 27.31 -5.07
C GLU A 251 -4.95 27.74 -3.62
N LEU A 252 -3.90 27.78 -2.82
CA LEU A 252 -3.91 28.16 -1.41
C LEU A 252 -3.16 29.49 -1.26
N GLU A 253 -3.84 30.55 -0.86
CA GLU A 253 -3.20 31.83 -0.56
C GLU A 253 -2.53 31.76 0.84
N GLU A 254 -1.20 31.72 0.88
CA GLU A 254 -0.45 31.97 2.12
C GLU A 254 -0.37 33.48 2.42
N GLN A 255 0.04 33.81 3.65
CA GLN A 255 0.16 35.20 4.12
C GLN A 255 0.88 36.08 3.07
N LYS A 256 0.23 37.18 2.66
CA LYS A 256 0.74 38.19 1.72
C LYS A 256 0.82 37.76 0.25
N GLY A 257 -0.18 37.04 -0.26
CA GLY A 257 -0.39 36.87 -1.71
C GLY A 257 0.57 35.88 -2.39
N VAL A 258 1.22 35.02 -1.61
CA VAL A 258 1.97 33.87 -2.14
C VAL A 258 0.99 32.72 -2.29
N TYR A 259 0.82 32.22 -3.52
CA TYR A 259 -0.04 31.09 -3.78
C TYR A 259 0.77 29.79 -3.74
N GLU A 260 0.40 28.87 -2.86
CA GLU A 260 0.84 27.48 -2.91
C GLU A 260 -0.21 26.61 -3.60
N ILE A 261 0.23 25.53 -4.23
CA ILE A 261 -0.66 24.57 -4.88
C ILE A 261 -0.85 23.36 -3.97
N ALA A 262 -2.12 23.01 -3.73
CA ALA A 262 -2.53 21.86 -2.97
C ALA A 262 -3.51 20.99 -3.76
N LEU A 263 -3.67 19.73 -3.34
CA LEU A 263 -4.54 18.75 -3.98
C LEU A 263 -5.62 18.32 -3.00
N ARG A 264 -6.88 18.27 -3.46
CA ARG A 264 -7.96 17.60 -2.74
C ARG A 264 -7.97 16.13 -3.17
N ALA A 265 -7.97 15.20 -2.22
CA ALA A 265 -8.07 13.78 -2.56
C ALA A 265 -9.49 13.42 -3.02
N GLN A 266 -9.62 12.53 -4.00
CA GLN A 266 -10.91 11.99 -4.42
C GLN A 266 -11.45 11.01 -3.36
N ARG A 267 -12.63 11.30 -2.81
CA ARG A 267 -13.21 10.56 -1.67
C ARG A 267 -13.42 9.07 -1.92
N ALA A 268 -13.84 8.67 -3.13
CA ALA A 268 -14.07 7.27 -3.46
C ALA A 268 -12.79 6.42 -3.32
N HIS A 269 -11.64 6.93 -3.80
CA HIS A 269 -10.35 6.26 -3.66
C HIS A 269 -9.81 6.33 -2.22
N ILE A 270 -10.13 7.37 -1.46
CA ILE A 270 -9.80 7.43 -0.02
C ILE A 270 -10.62 6.42 0.80
N ASP A 271 -11.92 6.24 0.51
CA ASP A 271 -12.73 5.17 1.12
C ASP A 271 -12.12 3.79 0.84
N SER A 272 -11.75 3.52 -0.42
CA SER A 272 -11.05 2.28 -0.80
C SER A 272 -9.73 2.13 -0.04
N MET A 273 -8.88 3.17 0.01
CA MET A 273 -7.63 3.18 0.78
C MET A 273 -7.86 2.80 2.26
N VAL A 274 -8.83 3.43 2.93
CA VAL A 274 -9.16 3.16 4.33
C VAL A 274 -9.57 1.70 4.53
N ARG A 275 -10.47 1.18 3.69
CA ARG A 275 -10.92 -0.22 3.75
C ARG A 275 -9.76 -1.20 3.54
N LYS A 276 -8.85 -0.92 2.62
CA LYS A 276 -7.70 -1.79 2.34
C LYS A 276 -6.70 -1.79 3.48
N HIS A 277 -6.45 -0.65 4.13
CA HIS A 277 -5.62 -0.63 5.33
C HIS A 277 -6.30 -1.25 6.55
N ILE A 278 -7.64 -1.19 6.66
CA ILE A 278 -8.41 -1.97 7.65
C ILE A 278 -8.16 -3.46 7.42
N LEU A 279 -8.37 -3.96 6.19
CA LEU A 279 -8.10 -5.36 5.86
C LEU A 279 -6.66 -5.75 6.22
N ALA A 280 -5.67 -4.99 5.73
CA ALA A 280 -4.26 -5.22 6.04
C ALA A 280 -4.02 -5.30 7.56
N SER A 281 -4.56 -4.36 8.34
CA SER A 281 -4.41 -4.35 9.80
C SER A 281 -4.97 -5.60 10.47
N THR A 282 -6.03 -6.20 9.94
CA THR A 282 -6.65 -7.41 10.49
C THR A 282 -5.97 -8.70 10.06
N PHE A 283 -5.17 -8.69 8.99
CA PHE A 283 -4.32 -9.82 8.58
C PHE A 283 -2.94 -9.81 9.25
N LYS A 284 -2.62 -8.77 10.03
CA LYS A 284 -1.35 -8.69 10.76
C LYS A 284 -1.20 -9.84 11.75
N LEU A 285 -0.05 -10.51 11.67
CA LEU A 285 0.32 -11.51 12.65
C LEU A 285 0.70 -10.85 13.99
N PRO A 286 0.43 -11.50 15.13
CA PRO A 286 0.91 -11.05 16.43
C PRO A 286 2.42 -10.78 16.42
N GLY A 287 2.84 -9.62 16.91
CA GLY A 287 4.24 -9.19 16.93
C GLY A 287 4.69 -8.37 15.71
N ASP A 288 3.89 -8.29 14.63
CA ASP A 288 4.24 -7.42 13.49
C ASP A 288 4.08 -5.93 13.87
N VAL A 289 5.22 -5.25 14.03
CA VAL A 289 5.28 -3.82 14.38
C VAL A 289 4.64 -2.90 13.34
N SER A 290 4.51 -3.36 12.09
CA SER A 290 3.97 -2.56 11.00
C SER A 290 2.45 -2.37 11.06
N ILE A 291 1.75 -3.05 11.98
CA ILE A 291 0.35 -2.77 12.28
C ILE A 291 0.12 -1.29 12.65
N VAL A 292 1.05 -0.68 13.37
CA VAL A 292 0.97 0.74 13.73
C VAL A 292 1.02 1.62 12.48
N SER A 293 1.85 1.29 11.50
CA SER A 293 1.88 2.02 10.23
C SER A 293 0.57 1.84 9.45
N CYS A 294 -0.10 0.68 9.52
CA CYS A 294 -1.44 0.52 8.93
C CYS A 294 -2.48 1.40 9.64
N MET A 295 -2.44 1.49 10.97
CA MET A 295 -3.34 2.37 11.72
C MET A 295 -3.07 3.85 11.44
N ASP A 296 -1.79 4.23 11.32
CA ASP A 296 -1.39 5.57 10.89
C ASP A 296 -2.00 5.91 9.51
N LYS A 297 -2.01 4.94 8.60
CA LYS A 297 -2.60 5.08 7.26
C LYS A 297 -4.12 5.19 7.27
N ILE A 298 -4.80 4.45 8.14
CA ILE A 298 -6.24 4.61 8.34
C ILE A 298 -6.54 6.03 8.81
N LEU A 299 -5.82 6.52 9.82
CA LEU A 299 -5.97 7.87 10.34
C LEU A 299 -5.63 8.94 9.27
N GLU A 300 -4.58 8.73 8.47
CA GLU A 300 -4.28 9.56 7.28
C GLU A 300 -5.50 9.63 6.35
N GLY A 301 -6.11 8.48 6.04
CA GLY A 301 -7.30 8.38 5.20
C GLY A 301 -8.51 9.12 5.79
N LEU A 302 -8.77 9.00 7.09
CA LEU A 302 -9.88 9.73 7.76
C LEU A 302 -9.71 11.25 7.64
N LEU A 303 -8.49 11.76 7.85
CA LEU A 303 -8.18 13.18 7.68
C LEU A 303 -8.36 13.63 6.23
N LEU A 304 -7.88 12.83 5.27
CA LEU A 304 -7.95 13.15 3.85
C LEU A 304 -9.36 13.05 3.27
N TYR A 305 -10.21 12.21 3.85
CA TYR A 305 -11.62 12.12 3.47
C TYR A 305 -12.37 13.41 3.83
N GLY A 306 -12.06 13.96 5.01
CA GLY A 306 -12.59 15.21 5.55
C GLY A 306 -14.05 15.13 5.99
N GLY A 307 -14.44 15.82 7.07
CA GLY A 307 -15.82 15.82 7.58
C GLY A 307 -16.22 14.57 8.38
N VAL A 308 -15.27 13.69 8.64
CA VAL A 308 -15.46 12.52 9.51
C VAL A 308 -15.65 12.99 10.95
N HIS A 309 -16.64 12.43 11.66
CA HIS A 309 -16.93 12.80 13.04
C HIS A 309 -15.77 12.43 13.97
N LEU A 310 -15.44 13.31 14.91
CA LEU A 310 -14.31 13.12 15.82
C LEU A 310 -14.40 11.84 16.67
N PRO A 311 -15.57 11.36 17.12
CA PRO A 311 -15.69 10.04 17.76
C PRO A 311 -15.14 8.87 16.93
N VAL A 312 -15.25 8.94 15.59
CA VAL A 312 -14.73 7.89 14.68
C VAL A 312 -13.21 7.96 14.61
N ILE A 313 -12.65 9.18 14.57
CA ILE A 313 -11.19 9.38 14.60
C ILE A 313 -10.62 8.92 15.94
N ASP A 314 -11.23 9.29 17.06
CA ASP A 314 -10.80 8.85 18.40
C ASP A 314 -10.85 7.33 18.55
N PHE A 315 -11.86 6.66 17.98
CA PHE A 315 -11.92 5.20 17.95
C PHE A 315 -10.65 4.60 17.31
N PHE A 316 -10.34 4.94 16.05
CA PHE A 316 -9.15 4.40 15.38
C PHE A 316 -7.84 4.85 16.04
N TYR A 317 -7.82 6.05 16.64
CA TYR A 317 -6.70 6.54 17.42
C TYR A 317 -6.46 5.69 18.67
N LYS A 318 -7.51 5.33 19.42
CA LYS A 318 -7.41 4.43 20.58
C LYS A 318 -6.93 3.03 20.17
N VAL A 319 -7.43 2.49 19.05
CA VAL A 319 -6.96 1.20 18.54
C VAL A 319 -5.47 1.26 18.15
N MET A 320 -5.01 2.35 17.53
CA MET A 320 -3.58 2.56 17.26
C MET A 320 -2.75 2.60 18.54
N GLN A 321 -3.21 3.31 19.59
CA GLN A 321 -2.52 3.40 20.87
C GLN A 321 -2.42 2.06 21.57
N TYR A 322 -3.47 1.23 21.49
CA TYR A 322 -3.45 -0.15 21.97
C TYR A 322 -2.26 -0.94 21.37
N TYR A 323 -2.10 -0.94 20.05
CA TYR A 323 -1.00 -1.65 19.40
C TYR A 323 0.37 -1.06 19.70
N ARG A 324 0.48 0.28 19.76
CA ARG A 324 1.74 0.94 20.16
C ARG A 324 2.17 0.51 21.56
N ASN A 325 1.23 0.45 22.52
CA ASN A 325 1.52 0.01 23.88
C ASN A 325 1.96 -1.45 23.93
N GLN A 326 1.34 -2.35 23.16
CA GLN A 326 1.79 -3.74 23.08
C GLN A 326 3.22 -3.87 22.56
N ILE A 327 3.57 -3.11 21.51
CA ILE A 327 4.91 -3.14 20.92
C ILE A 327 5.96 -2.54 21.86
N GLN A 328 5.65 -1.44 22.56
CA GLN A 328 6.58 -0.81 23.51
C GLN A 328 6.85 -1.68 24.74
N ASN A 329 5.85 -2.44 25.19
CA ASN A 329 5.98 -3.36 26.31
C ASN A 329 6.67 -4.69 25.93
N SER A 330 6.99 -4.90 24.65
CA SER A 330 7.67 -6.10 24.17
C SER A 330 9.19 -6.00 24.35
N PRO A 331 9.87 -7.03 24.90
CA PRO A 331 11.32 -6.99 25.13
C PRO A 331 12.08 -6.91 23.79
N GLY A 332 12.96 -5.91 23.66
CA GLY A 332 13.77 -5.67 22.46
C GLY A 332 13.24 -4.60 21.50
N SER A 333 12.12 -3.94 21.84
CA SER A 333 11.53 -2.88 21.02
C SER A 333 12.34 -1.58 21.05
N ASN A 334 13.20 -1.39 20.05
CA ASN A 334 13.81 -0.10 19.72
C ASN A 334 13.12 0.49 18.48
N SER A 335 11.88 0.97 18.61
CA SER A 335 11.25 1.77 17.54
C SER A 335 10.86 3.15 18.05
N CYS A 336 11.81 4.09 17.94
CA CYS A 336 11.51 5.52 17.92
C CYS A 336 11.25 5.94 16.47
N GLU A 337 10.13 5.51 15.88
CA GLU A 337 9.67 6.17 14.66
C GLU A 337 9.15 7.56 15.03
N ARG A 338 9.76 8.59 14.46
CA ARG A 338 9.25 9.96 14.62
C ARG A 338 7.83 10.00 14.06
N PRO A 339 6.85 10.53 14.82
CA PRO A 339 5.47 10.60 14.35
C PRO A 339 5.41 11.41 13.06
N ARG A 340 4.76 10.82 12.04
CA ARG A 340 4.51 11.46 10.75
C ARG A 340 3.69 12.74 10.96
N SER A 341 3.82 13.70 10.06
CA SER A 341 3.17 15.03 10.18
C SER A 341 1.66 14.94 10.40
N HIS A 342 0.97 14.02 9.70
CA HIS A 342 -0.47 13.79 9.88
C HIS A 342 -0.82 13.22 11.26
N ILE A 343 0.03 12.38 11.87
CA ILE A 343 -0.23 11.84 13.22
C ILE A 343 -0.14 12.94 14.27
N LYS A 344 0.76 13.92 14.09
CA LYS A 344 0.79 15.09 14.97
C LYS A 344 -0.53 15.86 14.90
N LEU A 345 -1.05 16.07 13.69
CA LEU A 345 -2.33 16.72 13.48
C LEU A 345 -3.48 15.94 14.11
N VAL A 346 -3.51 14.61 13.98
CA VAL A 346 -4.51 13.77 14.68
C VAL A 346 -4.41 13.94 16.19
N ASN A 347 -3.19 13.93 16.75
CA ASN A 347 -2.99 14.11 18.19
C ASN A 347 -3.53 15.46 18.67
N GLU A 348 -3.28 16.53 17.91
CA GLU A 348 -3.79 17.88 18.20
C GLU A 348 -5.32 17.90 18.16
N ILE A 349 -5.94 17.40 17.08
CA ILE A 349 -7.40 17.33 16.93
C ILE A 349 -8.05 16.53 18.06
N VAL A 350 -7.51 15.35 18.40
CA VAL A 350 -8.06 14.49 19.45
C VAL A 350 -7.84 15.11 20.84
N ALA A 351 -6.70 15.79 21.08
CA ALA A 351 -6.45 16.46 22.35
C ALA A 351 -7.40 17.65 22.55
N ASP A 352 -7.61 18.46 21.51
CA ASP A 352 -8.55 19.57 21.53
C ASP A 352 -9.98 19.08 21.77
N TRP A 353 -10.39 18.03 21.06
CA TRP A 353 -11.71 17.43 21.23
C TRP A 353 -11.95 16.93 22.65
N ARG A 354 -10.98 16.20 23.23
CA ARG A 354 -11.09 15.68 24.60
C ARG A 354 -11.21 16.77 25.66
N GLN A 355 -10.67 17.97 25.41
CA GLN A 355 -10.87 19.12 26.29
C GLN A 355 -12.29 19.71 26.20
N MET A 356 -13.00 19.43 25.10
CA MET A 356 -14.36 19.91 24.83
C MET A 356 -15.45 18.87 25.13
N VAL A 357 -15.10 17.62 25.48
CA VAL A 357 -16.06 16.50 25.65
C VAL A 357 -17.14 16.76 26.72
N ASP A 358 -16.91 17.68 27.65
CA ASP A 358 -17.91 18.09 28.65
C ASP A 358 -19.05 18.95 28.06
N ASP A 359 -18.89 19.48 26.84
CA ASP A 359 -19.96 20.18 26.11
C ASP A 359 -20.83 19.18 25.33
N SER A 360 -22.16 19.32 25.43
CA SER A 360 -23.13 18.46 24.73
C SER A 360 -22.94 18.41 23.21
N ASP A 361 -22.33 19.45 22.64
CA ASP A 361 -22.14 19.60 21.20
C ASP A 361 -20.84 18.94 20.70
N ALA A 362 -19.94 18.54 21.60
CA ALA A 362 -18.66 17.94 21.23
C ALA A 362 -18.83 16.60 20.49
N MET A 363 -19.94 15.91 20.69
CA MET A 363 -20.22 14.65 19.99
C MET A 363 -20.67 14.85 18.53
N ASN A 364 -21.05 16.08 18.16
CA ASN A 364 -21.47 16.44 16.80
C ASN A 364 -20.32 16.97 15.94
N MET A 365 -19.16 17.15 16.57
CA MET A 365 -17.97 17.74 15.96
C MET A 365 -17.39 16.87 14.85
N GLN A 366 -17.02 17.52 13.75
CA GLN A 366 -16.37 16.90 12.60
C GLN A 366 -14.95 17.40 12.39
N CYS A 367 -14.10 16.50 11.91
CA CYS A 367 -12.78 16.85 11.43
C CYS A 367 -12.89 17.87 10.29
N PRO A 368 -12.06 18.92 10.30
CA PRO A 368 -12.01 19.87 9.20
C PRO A 368 -11.69 19.17 7.88
N GLN A 369 -12.11 19.79 6.78
CA GLN A 369 -11.69 19.36 5.45
C GLN A 369 -10.18 19.59 5.30
N THR A 370 -9.50 18.74 4.53
CA THR A 370 -8.05 18.86 4.36
C THR A 370 -7.60 18.84 2.90
N LEU A 371 -6.49 19.52 2.60
CA LEU A 371 -5.75 19.40 1.35
C LEU A 371 -4.35 18.88 1.60
N MET A 372 -3.76 18.29 0.57
CA MET A 372 -2.36 17.88 0.54
C MET A 372 -1.53 18.90 -0.24
N LYS A 373 -0.58 19.58 0.40
CA LYS A 373 0.39 20.45 -0.29
C LYS A 373 1.24 19.64 -1.27
N ILE A 374 1.50 20.17 -2.47
CA ILE A 374 2.34 19.48 -3.46
C ILE A 374 3.82 19.46 -3.05
N GLY A 375 4.29 20.54 -2.40
CA GLY A 375 5.70 20.74 -2.07
C GLY A 375 6.23 19.84 -0.96
N ASP A 376 5.70 20.00 0.26
CA ASP A 376 6.16 19.30 1.46
C ASP A 376 5.27 18.12 1.88
N ARG A 377 4.18 17.86 1.15
CA ARG A 377 3.12 16.91 1.54
C ARG A 377 2.57 17.18 2.95
N GLY A 378 2.58 18.45 3.37
CA GLY A 378 1.85 18.89 4.55
C GLY A 378 0.35 18.76 4.32
N ILE A 379 -0.37 18.27 5.33
CA ILE A 379 -1.83 18.33 5.34
C ILE A 379 -2.22 19.72 5.85
N VAL A 380 -3.06 20.43 5.11
CA VAL A 380 -3.58 21.74 5.47
C VAL A 380 -5.06 21.61 5.76
N MET A 381 -5.48 22.05 6.94
CA MET A 381 -6.89 22.14 7.31
C MET A 381 -7.54 23.35 6.64
N ILE A 382 -8.82 23.20 6.29
CA ILE A 382 -9.60 24.21 5.60
C ILE A 382 -10.95 24.39 6.32
N ASP A 383 -11.34 25.65 6.52
CA ASP A 383 -12.57 26.01 7.22
C ASP A 383 -13.84 25.67 6.42
N GLU A 384 -13.82 25.77 5.08
CA GLU A 384 -15.00 25.52 4.23
C GLU A 384 -14.66 25.00 2.83
N VAL A 385 -14.96 23.73 2.54
CA VAL A 385 -15.04 23.26 1.14
C VAL A 385 -16.34 22.50 0.92
N PHE A 386 -17.05 22.90 -0.14
CA PHE A 386 -18.33 22.38 -0.58
C PHE A 386 -18.35 20.84 -0.60
N GLU A 387 -19.47 20.30 -0.11
CA GLU A 387 -19.88 18.92 -0.33
C GLU A 387 -19.89 18.64 -1.84
N GLU A 388 -19.20 17.58 -2.26
CA GLU A 388 -19.45 17.00 -3.58
C GLU A 388 -20.91 16.55 -3.59
N SER A 389 -21.73 17.12 -4.46
CA SER A 389 -23.13 16.70 -4.59
C SER A 389 -23.18 15.24 -5.04
N GLU A 390 -24.06 14.43 -4.46
CA GLU A 390 -24.23 12.99 -4.73
C GLU A 390 -24.50 12.64 -6.21
N ASN A 391 -24.74 13.65 -7.08
CA ASN A 391 -25.05 13.48 -8.50
C ASN A 391 -23.85 13.73 -9.46
N ASP A 392 -22.63 13.97 -8.98
CA ASP A 392 -21.46 14.32 -9.83
C ASP A 392 -20.80 13.11 -10.52
N HIS A 393 -21.60 12.12 -10.93
CA HIS A 393 -21.15 10.98 -11.75
C HIS A 393 -21.07 11.30 -13.26
N ASN A 394 -21.24 12.55 -13.69
CA ASN A 394 -21.07 12.92 -15.09
C ASN A 394 -20.56 14.37 -15.25
N HIS A 395 -19.25 14.53 -15.47
CA HIS A 395 -18.62 15.18 -16.62
C HIS A 395 -17.24 15.74 -16.23
N ASP A 396 -16.18 15.23 -16.85
CA ASP A 396 -14.83 15.83 -16.81
C ASP A 396 -14.83 17.33 -17.15
N LEU A 397 -15.80 17.78 -17.96
CA LEU A 397 -16.01 19.19 -18.30
C LEU A 397 -16.60 20.00 -17.14
N THR A 398 -17.48 19.42 -16.32
CA THR A 398 -18.04 20.04 -15.12
C THR A 398 -17.01 20.09 -14.00
N LEU A 399 -16.17 19.06 -13.86
CA LEU A 399 -15.00 19.05 -12.96
C LEU A 399 -13.93 20.05 -13.40
N PHE A 400 -13.69 20.21 -14.70
CA PHE A 400 -12.80 21.26 -15.21
C PHE A 400 -13.38 22.66 -14.99
N LEU A 401 -14.67 22.87 -15.27
CA LEU A 401 -15.33 24.16 -15.05
C LEU A 401 -15.52 24.48 -13.56
N SER A 402 -15.72 23.48 -12.69
CA SER A 402 -15.83 23.63 -11.24
C SER A 402 -14.46 23.83 -10.59
N SER A 403 -13.41 23.16 -11.06
CA SER A 403 -12.02 23.43 -10.64
C SER A 403 -11.55 24.82 -11.09
N VAL A 404 -11.94 25.28 -12.28
CA VAL A 404 -11.72 26.68 -12.72
C VAL A 404 -12.58 27.68 -11.93
N LYS A 405 -13.80 27.33 -11.51
CA LYS A 405 -14.62 28.15 -10.60
C LYS A 405 -14.07 28.18 -9.16
N LEU A 406 -13.45 27.09 -8.70
CA LEU A 406 -12.77 26.98 -7.41
C LEU A 406 -11.50 27.85 -7.39
N ARG A 407 -10.75 27.90 -8.50
CA ARG A 407 -9.61 28.83 -8.70
C ARG A 407 -10.01 30.31 -8.54
N ALA A 408 -11.27 30.66 -8.83
CA ALA A 408 -11.69 32.06 -8.89
C ALA A 408 -12.25 32.64 -7.57
N LYS A 409 -12.46 31.84 -6.50
CA LYS A 409 -13.35 32.29 -5.42
C LYS A 409 -12.97 32.08 -3.95
N LYS A 410 -11.86 31.48 -3.55
CA LYS A 410 -11.66 31.18 -2.11
C LYS A 410 -10.32 31.61 -1.51
N ARG A 411 -10.43 32.43 -0.46
CA ARG A 411 -9.39 32.78 0.53
C ARG A 411 -9.57 31.86 1.72
N PHE A 412 -8.49 31.28 2.26
CA PHE A 412 -8.55 30.39 3.42
C PHE A 412 -7.60 30.89 4.51
N TYR A 413 -8.16 31.24 5.67
CA TYR A 413 -7.41 31.55 6.90
C TYR A 413 -7.66 30.42 7.89
N GLY A 414 -6.60 29.80 8.41
CA GLY A 414 -6.70 28.72 9.38
C GLY A 414 -6.81 29.22 10.82
N VAL A 415 -7.91 28.89 11.48
CA VAL A 415 -7.94 28.51 12.89
C VAL A 415 -8.70 27.17 12.91
N SER A 416 -8.23 26.17 13.65
CA SER A 416 -8.91 24.86 13.78
C SER A 416 -10.35 25.06 14.25
N LYS A 417 -11.28 25.23 13.30
CA LYS A 417 -12.70 25.31 13.57
C LYS A 417 -13.27 23.98 13.12
N VAL A 418 -13.36 23.09 14.09
CA VAL A 418 -14.21 21.92 14.04
C VAL A 418 -15.60 22.35 13.58
N GLN A 419 -16.12 21.75 12.50
CA GLN A 419 -17.45 22.08 12.00
C GLN A 419 -18.47 21.55 13.00
N GLY A 420 -19.35 22.44 13.49
CA GLY A 420 -20.34 22.14 14.52
C GLY A 420 -21.66 21.59 14.00
N GLU A 421 -21.83 21.41 12.68
CA GLU A 421 -23.05 20.86 12.09
C GLU A 421 -22.91 19.36 11.88
N PHE A 422 -23.75 18.58 12.56
CA PHE A 422 -23.81 17.13 12.43
C PHE A 422 -24.24 16.71 11.02
N SER A 423 -23.45 15.88 10.35
CA SER A 423 -23.74 15.36 9.01
C SER A 423 -24.07 13.88 9.10
N LYS A 424 -25.35 13.54 8.94
CA LYS A 424 -25.83 12.15 8.99
C LYS A 424 -25.08 11.27 7.98
N ALA A 425 -24.84 11.75 6.76
CA ALA A 425 -24.12 10.99 5.74
C ALA A 425 -22.69 10.64 6.18
N GLN A 426 -21.93 11.65 6.65
CA GLN A 426 -20.56 11.46 7.14
C GLN A 426 -20.49 10.55 8.37
N TRP A 427 -21.51 10.61 9.25
CA TRP A 427 -21.64 9.72 10.39
C TRP A 427 -21.82 8.26 9.96
N HIS A 428 -22.67 8.00 8.95
CA HIS A 428 -22.90 6.66 8.43
C HIS A 428 -21.65 6.08 7.76
N VAL A 429 -20.89 6.90 7.01
CA VAL A 429 -19.61 6.49 6.43
C VAL A 429 -18.64 6.09 7.54
N GLY A 430 -18.46 6.92 8.55
CA GLY A 430 -17.58 6.62 9.69
C GLY A 430 -17.96 5.34 10.44
N ILE A 431 -19.25 5.14 10.71
CA ILE A 431 -19.77 3.89 11.29
C ILE A 431 -19.49 2.70 10.39
N SER A 432 -19.62 2.86 9.07
CA SER A 432 -19.37 1.77 8.13
C SER A 432 -17.94 1.26 8.21
N TRP A 433 -16.95 2.14 8.39
CA TRP A 433 -15.55 1.74 8.57
C TRP A 433 -15.31 1.01 9.89
N ILE A 434 -15.91 1.46 10.99
CA ILE A 434 -15.77 0.79 12.29
C ILE A 434 -16.40 -0.59 12.24
N LYS A 435 -17.61 -0.72 11.67
CA LYS A 435 -18.25 -2.03 11.48
C LYS A 435 -17.44 -2.94 10.57
N PHE A 436 -16.90 -2.39 9.49
CA PHE A 436 -16.06 -3.14 8.57
C PHE A 436 -14.79 -3.64 9.28
N TRP A 437 -14.14 -2.81 10.08
CA TRP A 437 -13.01 -3.21 10.92
C TRP A 437 -13.40 -4.31 11.90
N GLU A 438 -14.52 -4.17 12.61
CA GLU A 438 -15.01 -5.17 13.55
C GLU A 438 -15.25 -6.52 12.86
N SER A 439 -15.94 -6.52 11.72
CA SER A 439 -16.20 -7.74 10.94
C SER A 439 -14.89 -8.39 10.47
N CYS A 440 -14.00 -7.64 9.83
CA CYS A 440 -12.71 -8.17 9.36
C CYS A 440 -11.85 -8.67 10.52
N TYR A 441 -11.87 -7.99 11.67
CA TYR A 441 -11.13 -8.40 12.84
C TYR A 441 -11.65 -9.74 13.39
N LEU A 442 -12.97 -9.88 13.52
CA LEU A 442 -13.58 -11.13 13.97
C LEU A 442 -13.36 -12.28 12.99
N ASP A 443 -13.44 -12.02 11.68
CA ASP A 443 -13.23 -13.04 10.66
C ASP A 443 -11.78 -13.56 10.66
N ASN A 444 -10.80 -12.66 10.80
CA ASN A 444 -9.39 -13.00 10.66
C ASN A 444 -8.69 -13.34 11.99
N GLN A 445 -9.03 -12.65 13.08
CA GLN A 445 -8.40 -12.82 14.40
C GLN A 445 -9.26 -13.62 15.38
N ARG A 446 -10.50 -13.98 14.99
CA ARG A 446 -11.50 -14.80 15.73
C ARG A 446 -12.07 -14.16 17.00
N GLN A 447 -11.25 -13.47 17.80
CA GLN A 447 -11.67 -12.89 19.08
C GLN A 447 -11.06 -11.51 19.31
N LEU A 448 -11.89 -10.54 19.70
CA LEU A 448 -11.40 -9.25 20.17
C LEU A 448 -10.76 -9.38 21.56
N PRO A 449 -9.51 -8.91 21.73
CA PRO A 449 -8.93 -8.63 23.03
C PRO A 449 -9.83 -7.70 23.85
N ARG A 450 -9.79 -7.85 25.17
CA ARG A 450 -10.66 -7.13 26.11
C ARG A 450 -10.59 -5.61 25.92
N GLU A 451 -9.38 -5.07 25.78
CA GLU A 451 -9.17 -3.63 25.63
C GLU A 451 -9.77 -3.10 24.32
N LEU A 452 -9.69 -3.88 23.23
CA LEU A 452 -10.33 -3.51 21.97
C LEU A 452 -11.85 -3.61 22.04
N ALA A 453 -12.38 -4.60 22.77
CA ALA A 453 -13.81 -4.72 23.03
C ALA A 453 -14.34 -3.56 23.88
N GLU A 454 -13.57 -3.08 24.86
CA GLU A 454 -13.89 -1.90 25.67
C GLU A 454 -13.95 -0.63 24.81
N ILE A 455 -12.95 -0.40 23.93
CA ILE A 455 -12.95 0.73 22.98
C ILE A 455 -14.19 0.69 22.07
N LEU A 456 -14.56 -0.48 21.56
CA LEU A 456 -15.75 -0.65 20.72
C LEU A 456 -17.05 -0.43 21.51
N HIS A 457 -17.11 -0.87 22.76
CA HIS A 457 -18.25 -0.64 23.63
C HIS A 457 -18.45 0.85 23.91
N GLU A 458 -17.38 1.57 24.25
CA GLU A 458 -17.39 3.03 24.43
C GLU A 458 -17.95 3.75 23.19
N PHE A 459 -17.50 3.38 21.99
CA PHE A 459 -18.02 3.96 20.75
C PHE A 459 -19.50 3.65 20.54
N ASN A 460 -19.94 2.42 20.85
CA ASN A 460 -21.34 2.04 20.73
C ASN A 460 -22.25 2.86 21.66
N LEU A 461 -21.81 3.20 22.87
CA LEU A 461 -22.56 4.10 23.76
C LEU A 461 -22.78 5.48 23.13
N ILE A 462 -21.73 6.05 22.51
CA ILE A 462 -21.82 7.32 21.77
C ILE A 462 -22.83 7.19 20.62
N LYS A 463 -22.73 6.11 19.84
CA LYS A 463 -23.66 5.84 18.74
C LYS A 463 -25.12 5.72 19.18
N PHE A 464 -25.40 5.09 20.32
CA PHE A 464 -26.76 5.01 20.86
C PHE A 464 -27.29 6.38 21.30
N SER A 465 -26.46 7.21 21.93
CA SER A 465 -26.85 8.58 22.32
C SER A 465 -27.24 9.45 21.11
N GLN A 466 -26.50 9.32 19.99
CA GLN A 466 -26.75 10.06 18.74
C GLN A 466 -28.03 9.59 18.01
N ASN A 467 -28.34 8.30 18.09
CA ASN A 467 -29.59 7.77 17.51
C ASN A 467 -30.82 8.14 18.36
N ALA A 468 -30.67 8.28 19.69
CA ALA A 468 -31.75 8.70 20.58
C ALA A 468 -32.08 10.19 20.44
N GLY A 469 -31.09 11.06 20.21
CA GLY A 469 -31.28 12.49 20.00
C GLY A 469 -31.96 12.85 18.67
N ASN A 470 -31.69 12.11 17.60
CA ASN A 470 -32.23 12.39 16.26
C ASN A 470 -33.70 11.93 16.05
N ASN A 471 -34.24 11.06 16.93
CA ASN A 471 -35.66 10.68 16.89
C ASN A 471 -36.58 11.69 17.59
N GLY A 472 -36.02 12.74 18.22
CA GLY A 472 -36.77 13.80 18.91
C GLY A 472 -37.02 15.06 18.08
N SER A 473 -36.49 15.13 16.85
CA SER A 473 -36.64 16.26 15.93
C SER A 473 -37.62 16.00 14.77
N GLU A 474 -38.34 14.88 14.80
CA GLU A 474 -39.50 14.60 13.94
C GLU A 474 -40.79 14.60 14.78
N THR A 475 -41.19 15.77 15.28
CA THR A 475 -42.57 16.07 15.69
C THR A 475 -42.95 17.49 15.36
#